data_AF-A0A9D2GH60-F1
#
_entry.id   AF-A0A9D2GH60-F1
#
_cell.length_a   1.000
_cell.length_b   1.000
_cell.length_c   1.000
_cell.angle_alpha   90.00
_cell.angle_beta   90.00
_cell.angle_gamma   90.00
#
_symmetry.space_group_name_H-M   'P 1'
#
loop_
_entity.id
_entity.type
_entity.pdbx_description
1 polymer ?
#
loop_
_entity_poly.entity_id
_entity_poly.type
_entity_poly.pdbx_seq_one_letter_code
_entity_poly.pdbx_strand_id
1 'polypeptide(L)' 'MKRIGFIKKCFANICVIAGAVTIAVQILDWYNPYMNFSGYLWPVPWVFLVCSLVLAGLEIFS' A
#
# COMPACT_ATOMS: atom_id res chain seq x y z
N MET A 1 7.29 -4.30 -23.37
CA MET A 1 5.96 -4.82 -22.96
C MET A 1 6.02 -5.87 -21.83
N LYS A 2 6.68 -7.04 -21.97
CA LYS A 2 6.71 -8.06 -20.88
C LYS A 2 7.28 -7.57 -19.54
N ARG A 3 8.34 -6.75 -19.57
CA ARG A 3 8.96 -6.19 -18.35
C ARG A 3 8.05 -5.19 -17.62
N ILE A 4 7.34 -4.33 -18.35
CA ILE A 4 6.40 -3.35 -17.77
C ILE A 4 5.22 -4.07 -17.13
N GLY A 5 4.67 -5.11 -17.77
CA GLY A 5 3.59 -5.92 -17.20
C GLY A 5 4.00 -6.62 -15.89
N PHE A 6 5.24 -7.11 -15.82
CA PHE A 6 5.77 -7.68 -14.56
C PHE A 6 5.89 -6.62 -13.46
N ILE A 7 6.41 -5.44 -13.79
CA ILE A 7 6.53 -4.31 -12.84
C ILE A 7 5.14 -3.89 -12.32
N LYS A 8 4.16 -3.68 -13.22
CA LYS A 8 2.77 -3.36 -12.84
C LYS A 8 2.20 -4.39 -11.86
N LYS A 9 2.44 -5.68 -12.12
CA LYS A 9 1.98 -6.77 -11.25
C LYS A 9 2.65 -6.77 -9.87
N CYS A 10 3.94 -6.46 -9.79
CA CYS A 10 4.63 -6.30 -8.51
C CYS A 10 4.06 -5.13 -7.70
N PHE A 11 3.92 -3.95 -8.31
CA PHE A 11 3.36 -2.77 -7.65
C PHE A 11 1.91 -2.99 -7.20
N ALA A 12 1.08 -3.63 -8.02
CA ALA A 12 -0.29 -3.97 -7.65
C ALA A 12 -0.36 -4.88 -6.41
N ASN A 13 0.47 -5.92 -6.33
CA ASN A 13 0.52 -6.79 -5.16
C ASN A 13 0.96 -6.04 -3.90
N ILE A 14 1.95 -5.15 -4.01
CA ILE A 14 2.41 -4.32 -2.89
C ILE A 14 1.27 -3.41 -2.41
N CYS A 15 0.53 -2.78 -3.33
CA CYS A 15 -0.63 -1.96 -2.98
C CYS A 15 -1.70 -2.77 -2.23
N VAL A 16 -2.04 -3.98 -2.70
CA VAL A 16 -3.04 -4.83 -2.04
C VAL A 16 -2.62 -5.16 -0.61
N ILE A 17 -1.36 -5.56 -0.41
CA ILE A 17 -0.83 -5.91 0.91
C ILE A 17 -0.80 -4.68 1.83
N ALA A 18 -0.27 -3.55 1.36
CA ALA A 18 -0.17 -2.32 2.15
C ALA A 18 -1.56 -1.75 2.51
N GLY A 19 -2.53 -1.84 1.60
CA GLY A 19 -3.92 -1.49 1.86
C GLY A 19 -4.54 -2.38 2.93
N ALA A 20 -4.36 -3.70 2.83
CA ALA A 20 -4.86 -4.65 3.83
C ALA A 20 -4.26 -4.40 5.22
N VAL A 21 -2.95 -4.14 5.29
CA VAL A 21 -2.27 -3.79 6.55
C VAL A 21 -2.83 -2.49 7.13
N THR A 22 -3.03 -1.46 6.31
CA THR A 22 -3.57 -0.17 6.77
C THR A 22 -4.97 -0.33 7.36
N ILE A 23 -5.84 -1.11 6.72
CA ILE A 23 -7.18 -1.42 7.22
C ILE A 23 -7.09 -2.20 8.54
N ALA A 24 -6.25 -3.22 8.61
CA ALA A 24 -6.07 -4.01 9.83
C ALA A 24 -5.57 -3.15 11.00
N VAL A 25 -4.63 -2.24 10.75
CA VAL A 25 -4.13 -1.28 11.74
C VAL A 25 -5.23 -0.36 12.25
N GLN A 26 -6.06 0.19 11.36
CA GLN A 26 -7.19 1.03 11.77
C GLN A 26 -8.19 0.25 12.64
N ILE A 27 -8.47 -1.02 12.30
CA ILE A 27 -9.35 -1.87 13.11
C ILE A 27 -8.72 -2.14 14.48
N LEU A 28 -7.41 -2.41 14.54
CA LEU A 28 -6.70 -2.67 15.79
C LEU A 28 -6.63 -1.44 16.69
N ASP A 29 -6.33 -0.26 16.12
CA ASP A 29 -6.32 1.00 16.86
C ASP A 29 -7.72 1.36 17.36
N TRP A 30 -8.78 1.03 16.59
CA TRP A 30 -10.16 1.22 17.03
C TRP A 30 -10.54 0.26 18.17
N TYR A 31 -10.11 -1.00 18.10
CA TYR A 31 -10.40 -2.01 19.12
C TYR A 31 -9.59 -1.78 20.41
N ASN A 32 -8.33 -1.39 20.29
CA ASN A 32 -7.43 -1.17 21.42
C ASN A 32 -6.71 0.19 21.31
N PRO A 33 -7.35 1.29 21.76
CA PRO A 33 -6.80 2.63 21.65
C PRO A 33 -5.56 2.88 22.51
N TYR A 34 -5.18 1.93 23.38
CA TYR A 34 -3.97 2.01 24.20
C TYR A 34 -2.71 1.53 23.47
N MET A 35 -2.86 0.82 22.35
CA MET A 35 -1.76 0.46 21.45
C MET A 35 -1.77 1.40 20.25
N ASN A 36 -0.60 1.95 19.89
CA ASN A 36 -0.45 2.88 18.77
C ASN A 36 0.09 2.16 17.53
N PHE A 37 -0.69 1.26 16.92
CA PHE A 37 -0.23 0.50 15.76
C PHE A 37 0.01 1.41 14.55
N SER A 38 -0.85 2.41 14.33
CA SER A 38 -0.65 3.42 13.28
C SER A 38 0.64 4.21 13.44
N GLY A 39 1.05 4.51 14.67
CA GLY A 39 2.33 5.15 14.96
C GLY A 39 3.54 4.27 14.64
N TYR A 40 3.47 2.95 14.81
CA TYR A 40 4.56 2.03 14.43
C TYR A 40 4.59 1.74 12.94
N LEU A 41 3.43 1.68 12.29
CA LEU A 41 3.28 1.33 10.88
C LEU A 41 3.06 2.57 9.99
N TRP A 42 3.45 3.75 10.48
CA TRP A 42 3.36 5.03 9.75
C TRP A 42 4.00 5.03 8.34
N PRO A 43 5.03 4.21 8.01
CA PRO A 43 5.56 4.17 6.64
C PRO A 43 4.64 3.44 5.67
N VAL A 44 3.75 2.54 6.13
CA VAL A 44 2.93 1.68 5.27
C VAL A 44 1.97 2.48 4.38
N PRO A 45 1.24 3.50 4.89
CA PRO A 45 0.44 4.37 4.03
C PRO A 45 1.26 5.11 2.96
N TRP A 46 2.50 5.51 3.27
CA TRP A 46 3.40 6.15 2.29
C TRP A 46 3.83 5.18 1.19
N VAL A 47 4.15 3.93 1.56
CA VAL A 47 4.46 2.87 0.58
C VAL A 47 3.25 2.62 -0.33
N PHE A 48 2.04 2.55 0.23
CA PHE A 48 0.81 2.42 -0.54
C PHE A 48 0.61 3.59 -1.52
N LEU A 49 0.80 4.83 -1.04
CA LEU A 49 0.68 6.03 -1.88
C LEU A 49 1.68 6.04 -3.03
N VAL A 50 2.97 5.81 -2.75
CA VAL A 50 4.00 5.81 -3.79
C VAL A 50 3.76 4.69 -4.80
N CYS A 51 3.41 3.49 -4.33
CA CYS A 51 3.15 2.36 -5.21
C CYS A 51 1.92 2.58 -6.11
N SER A 52 0.86 3.18 -5.56
CA SER A 52 -0.34 3.51 -6.32
C SER A 52 -0.09 4.61 -7.36
N LEU A 53 0.71 5.64 -7.04
CA LEU A 53 1.10 6.68 -7.99
C LEU A 53 1.97 6.13 -9.13
N VAL A 54 2.94 5.27 -8.82
CA VAL A 54 3.77 4.62 -9.84
C VAL A 54 2.91 3.73 -10.73
N LEU A 55 2.00 2.94 -10.15
CA LEU A 55 1.09 2.09 -10.92
C LEU A 55 0.18 2.93 -11.83
N ALA A 56 -0.40 4.02 -11.32
CA ALA A 56 -1.24 4.92 -12.09
C ALA A 56 -0.46 5.58 -13.24
N GLY A 57 0.76 6.06 -13.00
CA GLY A 57 1.63 6.59 -14.04
C GLY A 57 1.94 5.53 -15.11
N LEU A 58 2.26 4.30 -14.70
CA LEU A 58 2.48 3.21 -15.65
C LEU A 58 1.22 2.84 -16.45
N GLU A 59 0.01 3.00 -15.93
CA GLU A 59 -1.23 2.77 -16.69
C GLU A 59 -1.56 3.91 -17.66
N ILE A 60 -1.23 5.16 -17.32
CA ILE A 60 -1.51 6.32 -18.18
C ILE A 60 -0.51 6.42 -19.34
N PHE A 61 0.76 6.07 -19.11
CA PHE A 61 1.85 6.31 -20.07
C PHE A 61 2.34 5.05 -20.82
N SER A 62 1.85 3.84 -20.51
CA SER A 62 2.22 2.58 -21.19
C SER A 62 1.06 1.98 -21.95
#